data_AF-A0A7V9IX41-F1
#
_entry.id   AF-A0A7V9IX41-F1
#
_cell.length_a   1.000
_cell.length_b   1.000
_cell.length_c   1.000
_cell.angle_alpha   90.00
_cell.angle_beta   90.00
_cell.angle_gamma   90.00
#
_symmetry.space_group_name_H-M   'P 1'
#
loop_
_entity.id
_entity.type
_entity.pdbx_description
1 polymer ?
#
loop_
_entity_poly.entity_id
_entity_poly.type
_entity_poly.pdbx_seq_one_letter_code
_entity_poly.pdbx_strand_id
1 'polypeptide(L)' 'MLVAEFAEEGAEDGAGAEVHVNEPWEDYSRMRVPEVKDRLTGATTAELAAVQLYETTHRKRASVLQAVEGRMRAQPS' A
#
# COMPACT_ATOMS: atom_id res chain seq x y z
N MET A 1 -25.35 -49.25 3.21
CA MET A 1 -25.43 -48.56 4.50
C MET A 1 -24.48 -47.36 4.44
N LEU A 2 -25.06 -46.16 4.46
CA LEU A 2 -24.45 -44.85 4.73
C LEU A 2 -23.96 -44.90 6.22
N VAL A 3 -22.91 -44.24 6.74
CA VAL A 3 -22.55 -42.81 6.76
C VAL A 3 -21.13 -42.66 7.35
N ALA A 4 -20.39 -41.69 6.80
CA ALA A 4 -19.33 -40.81 7.30
C ALA A 4 -18.34 -41.22 8.43
N GLU A 5 -17.06 -41.06 8.10
CA GLU A 5 -16.12 -40.34 8.96
C GLU A 5 -15.47 -39.24 8.09
N PHE A 6 -16.15 -38.10 7.99
CA PHE A 6 -15.50 -36.85 7.57
C PHE A 6 -14.92 -36.26 8.83
N ALA A 7 -13.62 -36.43 9.03
CA ALA A 7 -12.89 -35.64 10.00
C ALA A 7 -12.89 -34.18 9.51
N GLU A 8 -13.67 -33.34 10.21
CA GLU A 8 -13.49 -31.89 10.21
C GLU A 8 -12.10 -31.59 10.79
N GLU A 9 -11.20 -31.01 10.00
CA GLU A 9 -10.22 -30.06 10.54
C GLU A 9 -9.67 -29.19 9.41
N GLY A 10 -9.86 -27.88 9.53
CA GLY A 10 -9.44 -26.90 8.53
C GLY A 10 -10.40 -25.74 8.33
N ALA A 11 -11.06 -25.28 9.40
CA ALA A 11 -11.58 -23.92 9.43
C ALA A 11 -10.38 -22.96 9.46
N GLU A 12 -9.80 -22.70 8.30
CA GLU A 12 -8.88 -21.58 8.07
C GLU A 12 -9.48 -20.60 7.05
N ASP A 13 -10.81 -20.51 6.98
CA ASP A 13 -11.45 -19.36 6.33
C ASP A 13 -11.42 -18.18 7.31
N GLY A 14 -10.20 -17.75 7.63
CA GLY A 14 -9.98 -16.43 8.16
C GLY A 14 -10.31 -15.47 7.05
N ALA A 15 -11.54 -14.96 7.03
CA ALA A 15 -11.90 -13.75 6.31
C ALA A 15 -11.15 -12.55 6.93
N GLY A 16 -9.82 -12.60 6.94
CA GLY A 16 -8.99 -11.42 7.03
C GLY A 16 -9.19 -10.72 5.72
N ALA A 17 -10.00 -9.66 5.71
CA ALA A 17 -10.07 -8.78 4.55
C ALA A 17 -8.65 -8.24 4.31
N GLU A 18 -7.90 -8.88 3.42
CA GLU A 18 -6.59 -8.42 3.01
C GLU A 18 -6.84 -7.07 2.31
N VAL A 19 -6.50 -5.98 2.98
CA VAL A 19 -6.64 -4.63 2.40
C VAL A 19 -5.56 -4.50 1.33
N HIS A 20 -5.91 -4.84 0.09
CA HIS A 20 -5.03 -4.69 -1.06
C HIS A 20 -5.02 -3.22 -1.47
N VAL A 21 -3.95 -2.51 -1.09
CA VAL A 21 -3.70 -1.14 -1.54
C VAL A 21 -3.00 -1.22 -2.90
N ASN A 22 -3.69 -0.75 -3.94
CA ASN A 22 -3.11 -0.65 -5.27
C ASN A 22 -1.90 0.29 -5.28
N GLU A 23 -0.96 0.02 -6.20
CA GLU A 23 0.17 0.92 -6.41
C GLU A 23 -0.31 2.32 -6.82
N PRO A 24 0.28 3.39 -6.27
CA PRO A 24 -0.13 4.75 -6.57
C PRO A 24 0.18 5.15 -8.02
N TRP A 25 1.17 4.48 -8.63
CA TRP A 25 1.55 4.62 -10.03
C TRP A 25 1.96 3.26 -10.60
N GLU A 26 1.93 3.14 -11.93
CA GLU A 26 2.45 1.95 -12.62
C GLU A 26 3.91 1.67 -12.23
N ASP A 27 4.20 0.41 -11.90
CA ASP A 27 5.51 -0.10 -11.48
C ASP A 27 6.11 0.59 -10.23
N TYR A 28 5.29 1.21 -9.38
CA TYR A 28 5.75 1.95 -8.20
C TYR A 28 6.67 1.14 -7.27
N SER A 29 6.35 -0.13 -7.04
CA SER A 29 7.14 -1.05 -6.22
C SER A 29 8.54 -1.32 -6.78
N ARG A 30 8.76 -1.07 -8.08
CA ARG A 30 10.04 -1.21 -8.75
C ARG A 30 10.85 0.07 -8.77
N MET A 31 10.22 1.22 -8.54
CA MET A 31 10.88 2.52 -8.53
C MET A 31 11.81 2.69 -7.32
N ARG A 32 12.99 3.26 -7.57
CA ARG A 32 13.91 3.63 -6.49
C ARG A 32 13.45 4.93 -5.84
N VAL A 33 13.89 5.14 -4.59
CA VAL A 33 13.59 6.35 -3.81
C VAL A 33 13.80 7.66 -4.59
N PRO A 34 14.92 7.89 -5.32
CA PRO A 34 15.07 9.13 -6.09
C PRO A 34 14.02 9.29 -7.19
N GLU A 35 13.63 8.22 -7.88
CA GLU A 35 12.61 8.24 -8.94
C GLU A 35 11.23 8.57 -8.35
N VAL A 36 10.91 7.99 -7.20
CA VAL A 36 9.70 8.32 -6.44
C VAL A 36 9.69 9.79 -6.03
N LYS A 37 10.80 10.31 -5.47
CA LYS A 37 10.90 11.71 -5.03
C LYS A 37 10.76 12.71 -6.17
N ASP A 38 11.30 12.38 -7.35
CA ASP A 38 11.15 13.19 -8.56
C ASP A 38 9.67 13.28 -8.95
N ARG A 39 8.98 12.13 -9.02
CA ARG A 39 7.56 12.05 -9.36
C ARG A 39 6.63 12.72 -8.34
N LEU A 40 6.97 12.65 -7.04
CA LEU A 40 6.29 13.42 -5.99
C LEU A 40 6.35 14.94 -6.25
N THR A 41 7.17 15.42 -7.20
CA THR A 41 7.28 16.83 -7.51
C THR A 41 6.05 17.46 -8.11
N GLY A 42 5.41 16.74 -9.03
CA GLY A 42 4.17 17.15 -9.69
C GLY A 42 2.93 16.41 -9.18
N ALA A 43 3.06 15.63 -8.09
CA ALA A 43 1.98 14.82 -7.58
C ALA A 43 0.91 15.66 -6.88
N THR A 44 -0.34 15.38 -7.18
CA THR A 44 -1.52 15.95 -6.51
C THR A 44 -1.64 15.47 -5.07
N THR A 45 -2.42 16.17 -4.24
CA THR A 45 -2.71 15.73 -2.85
C THR A 45 -3.26 14.30 -2.78
N ALA A 46 -4.09 13.89 -3.74
CA ALA A 46 -4.63 12.54 -3.81
C ALA A 46 -3.54 11.50 -4.07
N GLU A 47 -2.63 11.77 -5.01
CA GLU A 47 -1.49 10.89 -5.28
C GLU A 47 -0.52 10.80 -4.10
N LEU A 48 -0.24 11.93 -3.43
CA LEU A 48 0.55 11.94 -2.21
C LEU A 48 -0.07 11.05 -1.11
N ALA A 49 -1.38 11.12 -0.92
CA ALA A 49 -2.09 10.29 0.04
C ALA A 49 -2.04 8.80 -0.34
N ALA A 50 -2.21 8.47 -1.62
CA ALA A 50 -2.08 7.11 -2.13
C ALA A 50 -0.66 6.55 -1.89
N VAL A 51 0.38 7.35 -2.13
CA VAL A 51 1.77 6.97 -1.85
C VAL A 51 2.00 6.75 -0.36
N GLN A 52 1.49 7.64 0.50
CA GLN A 52 1.60 7.48 1.95
C GLN A 52 0.97 6.17 2.42
N LEU A 53 -0.26 5.89 1.98
CA LEU A 53 -1.00 4.68 2.34
C LEU A 53 -0.28 3.42 1.82
N TYR A 54 0.20 3.44 0.57
CA TYR A 54 0.92 2.31 0.01
C TYR A 54 2.20 2.01 0.80
N GLU A 55 2.99 3.04 1.13
CA GLU A 55 4.22 2.89 1.91
C GLU A 55 3.96 2.40 3.34
N THR A 56 2.95 2.91 4.04
CA THR A 56 2.65 2.49 5.41
C THR A 56 2.16 1.05 5.50
N THR A 57 1.49 0.55 4.46
CA THR A 57 1.01 -0.84 4.39
C THR A 57 2.09 -1.82 3.89
N HIS A 58 3.04 -1.38 3.06
CA HIS A 58 4.02 -2.27 2.44
C HIS A 58 5.45 -2.12 3.00
N ARG A 59 6.28 -1.28 2.37
CA ARG A 59 7.74 -1.25 2.59
C ARG A 59 8.21 -0.21 3.60
N LYS A 60 7.34 0.73 3.99
CA LYS A 60 7.62 1.79 4.97
C LYS A 60 8.94 2.52 4.70
N ARG A 61 9.21 2.89 3.45
CA ARG A 61 10.45 3.58 3.08
C ARG A 61 10.47 4.97 3.70
N ALA A 62 11.22 5.14 4.79
CA ALA A 62 11.24 6.37 5.58
C ALA A 62 11.54 7.62 4.73
N SER A 63 12.48 7.54 3.79
CA SER A 63 12.82 8.65 2.89
C SER A 63 11.68 9.06 1.95
N VAL A 64 10.81 8.12 1.57
CA VAL A 64 9.62 8.41 0.76
C VAL A 64 8.54 9.06 1.62
N LEU A 65 8.25 8.49 2.79
CA LEU A 65 7.26 9.04 3.72
C LEU A 65 7.60 10.49 4.13
N GLN A 66 8.86 10.77 4.42
CA GLN A 66 9.34 12.13 4.71
C GLN A 66 9.17 13.08 3.51
N ALA A 67 9.43 12.60 2.30
CA ALA A 67 9.22 13.41 1.09
C ALA A 67 7.73 13.72 0.87
N VAL A 68 6.84 12.74 1.08
CA VAL A 68 5.39 12.92 0.97
C VAL A 68 4.90 13.96 1.99
N GLU A 69 5.28 13.83 3.27
CA GLU A 69 4.89 14.79 4.30
C GLU A 69 5.34 16.22 3.94
N GLY A 70 6.58 16.36 3.47
CA GLY A 70 7.10 17.65 3.00
C GLY A 70 6.27 18.25 1.85
N ARG A 71 5.82 17.43 0.90
CA ARG A 71 4.96 17.89 -0.21
C ARG A 71 3.55 18.22 0.22
N MET A 72 2.96 17.43 1.12
CA MET A 72 1.64 17.71 1.67
C MET A 72 1.62 19.04 2.43
N ARG A 73 2.68 19.34 3.19
CA ARG A 73 2.80 20.64 3.89
C ARG A 73 2.99 21.82 2.92
N ALA A 74 3.65 21.58 1.78
CA ALA A 74 3.92 22.60 0.78
C ALA A 74 2.70 22.91 -0.13
N GLN A 75 1.70 22.02 -0.18
CA GLN A 75 0.46 22.23 -0.92
C GLN A 75 -0.61 22.80 0.03
N PRO A 76 -1.03 24.08 -0.11
CA PRO A 76 -2.21 24.57 0.58
C PRO A 76 -3.46 23.92 -0.03
N SER A 77 -4.41 23.53 0.83
CA SER A 77 -5.72 22.99 0.45
C SER A 77 -6.54 23.92 -0.43
#